data_AF-A0AAU3BCM2-F1
#
_entry.id   AF-A0AAU3BCM2-F1
#
_cell.length_a   1.000
_cell.length_b   1.000
_cell.length_c   1.000
_cell.angle_alpha   90.00
_cell.angle_beta   90.00
_cell.angle_gamma   90.00
#
_symmetry.space_group_name_H-M   'P 1'
#
loop_
_entity.id
_entity.type
_entity.pdbx_description
1 polymer ?
#
loop_
_entity_poly.entity_id
_entity_poly.type
_entity_poly.pdbx_seq_one_letter_code
_entity_poly.pdbx_strand_id
1 'polypeptide(L)'
;MQQIPDLGKNSLGKPDPWARVRGLAWWQLVLSIVPILLLSVGGAIGGAIGAAGLFANLSLARKPFGTPVKLLAMLGVVLASYLGYLLVVGLAYNLLKG
;
A
#
# COMPACT_ATOMS: atom_id res chain seq x y z
N MET A 1 -27.29 -19.10 -25.61
CA MET A 1 -26.72 -19.69 -24.37
C MET A 1 -26.37 -18.53 -23.44
N GLN A 2 -27.09 -18.35 -22.34
CA GLN A 2 -26.77 -17.31 -21.36
C GLN A 2 -25.52 -17.74 -20.59
N GLN A 3 -24.48 -16.94 -20.66
CA GLN A 3 -23.21 -17.19 -20.00
C GLN A 3 -23.41 -16.96 -18.50
N ILE A 4 -23.59 -18.03 -17.73
CA ILE A 4 -23.76 -17.96 -16.28
C ILE A 4 -22.46 -17.37 -15.70
N PRO A 5 -22.51 -16.25 -14.94
CA PRO A 5 -21.33 -15.72 -14.30
C PRO A 5 -20.70 -16.76 -13.37
N ASP A 6 -19.41 -17.06 -13.56
CA ASP A 6 -18.66 -17.96 -12.69
C ASP A 6 -18.56 -17.36 -11.27
N LEU A 7 -19.49 -17.77 -10.42
CA LEU A 7 -19.59 -17.37 -9.02
C LEU A 7 -18.59 -18.14 -8.12
N GLY A 8 -17.88 -19.15 -8.64
CA GLY A 8 -17.00 -20.02 -7.85
C GLY A 8 -15.81 -19.28 -7.22
N LYS A 9 -15.37 -18.18 -7.84
CA LYS A 9 -14.30 -17.31 -7.32
C LYS A 9 -14.80 -16.22 -6.36
N ASN A 10 -16.08 -15.87 -6.41
CA ASN A 10 -16.71 -14.82 -5.59
C ASN A 10 -17.71 -15.42 -4.57
N SER A 11 -17.59 -16.70 -4.22
CA SER A 11 -18.44 -17.34 -3.23
C SER A 11 -18.28 -16.64 -1.87
N LEU A 12 -19.39 -16.32 -1.20
CA LEU A 12 -19.46 -15.54 0.06
C LEU A 12 -18.60 -16.09 1.23
N GLY A 13 -18.00 -17.28 1.11
CA GLY A 13 -17.16 -17.90 2.13
C GLY A 13 -15.66 -17.99 1.83
N LYS A 14 -15.17 -17.50 0.66
CA LYS A 14 -13.74 -17.56 0.32
C LYS A 14 -13.11 -16.16 0.28
N PRO A 15 -12.14 -15.84 1.16
CA PRO A 15 -11.42 -14.57 1.06
C PRO A 15 -10.63 -14.54 -0.26
N ASP A 16 -10.91 -13.54 -1.11
CA ASP A 16 -10.16 -13.25 -2.33
C ASP A 16 -9.03 -12.24 -2.00
N PRO A 17 -7.77 -12.69 -1.83
CA PRO A 17 -6.66 -11.79 -1.50
C PRO A 17 -6.37 -10.80 -2.64
N TRP A 18 -6.75 -11.14 -3.88
CA TRP A 18 -6.49 -10.33 -5.06
C TRP A 18 -7.54 -9.26 -5.31
N ALA A 19 -8.68 -9.30 -4.61
CA ALA A 19 -9.73 -8.28 -4.71
C ALA A 19 -9.20 -6.86 -4.47
N ARG A 20 -8.14 -6.72 -3.64
CA ARG A 20 -7.53 -5.42 -3.32
C ARG A 20 -6.62 -4.85 -4.40
N VAL A 21 -6.15 -5.65 -5.35
CA VAL A 21 -5.27 -5.19 -6.44
C VAL A 21 -5.92 -5.29 -7.82
N ARG A 22 -7.00 -6.07 -7.95
CA ARG A 22 -7.75 -6.20 -9.21
C ARG A 22 -8.38 -4.85 -9.61
N GLY A 23 -8.22 -4.50 -10.89
CA GLY A 23 -8.81 -3.29 -11.49
C GLY A 23 -8.05 -1.99 -11.24
N LEU A 24 -6.87 -2.03 -10.60
CA LEU A 24 -5.99 -0.87 -10.49
C LEU A 24 -5.16 -0.71 -11.77
N ALA A 25 -4.87 0.54 -12.14
CA ALA A 25 -3.91 0.82 -13.19
C ALA A 25 -2.51 0.34 -12.75
N TRP A 26 -1.66 -0.04 -13.71
CA TRP A 26 -0.32 -0.56 -13.41
C TRP A 26 0.51 0.39 -12.53
N TRP A 27 0.42 1.71 -12.78
CA TRP A 27 1.13 2.72 -12.00
C TRP A 27 0.58 2.86 -10.57
N GLN A 28 -0.73 2.63 -10.36
CA GLN A 28 -1.34 2.61 -9.03
C GLN A 28 -0.81 1.42 -8.24
N LEU A 29 -0.68 0.26 -8.88
CA LEU A 29 -0.10 -0.94 -8.25
C LEU A 29 1.34 -0.70 -7.82
N VAL A 30 2.17 -0.13 -8.70
CA VAL A 30 3.56 0.21 -8.36
C VAL A 30 3.61 1.15 -7.16
N LEU A 31 2.89 2.26 -7.20
CA LEU A 31 2.87 3.22 -6.09
C LEU A 31 2.32 2.64 -4.79
N SER A 32 1.37 1.70 -4.87
CA SER A 32 0.89 0.97 -3.71
C SER A 32 1.94 0.03 -3.14
N ILE A 33 2.75 -0.63 -3.95
CA ILE A 33 3.74 -1.60 -3.47
C ILE A 33 4.99 -0.91 -2.91
N VAL A 34 5.43 0.21 -3.48
CA VAL A 34 6.69 0.90 -3.10
C VAL A 34 6.91 1.07 -1.58
N PRO A 35 5.92 1.44 -0.74
CA PRO A 35 6.10 1.55 0.69
C PRO A 35 6.54 0.24 1.38
N ILE A 36 6.04 -0.93 0.94
CA ILE A 36 6.37 -2.21 1.60
C ILE A 36 7.83 -2.62 1.41
N LEU A 37 8.54 -2.01 0.45
CA LEU A 37 9.98 -2.24 0.26
C LEU A 37 10.80 -1.83 1.50
N LEU A 38 10.24 -0.95 2.35
CA LEU A 38 10.82 -0.62 3.65
C LEU A 38 10.97 -1.85 4.57
N LEU A 39 10.18 -2.91 4.36
CA LEU A 39 10.32 -4.16 5.11
C LEU A 39 11.72 -4.76 4.96
N SER A 40 12.26 -4.76 3.74
CA SER A 40 13.57 -5.34 3.45
C SER A 40 14.73 -4.52 4.03
N VAL A 41 14.55 -3.21 4.15
CA VAL A 41 15.59 -2.28 4.62
C VAL A 41 15.53 -2.09 6.13
N GLY A 42 14.32 -1.96 6.69
CA GLY A 42 14.09 -1.56 8.07
C GLY A 42 13.56 -2.65 8.99
N GLY A 43 13.52 -3.90 8.55
CA GLY A 43 13.04 -5.03 9.33
C GLY A 43 11.60 -4.83 9.80
N ALA A 44 11.32 -5.14 11.07
CA ALA A 44 9.97 -5.03 11.64
C ALA A 44 9.42 -3.59 11.61
N ILE A 45 10.25 -2.58 11.92
CA ILE A 45 9.83 -1.17 11.92
C ILE A 45 9.50 -0.71 10.50
N GLY A 46 10.42 -0.99 9.56
CA GLY A 46 10.21 -0.69 8.14
C GLY A 46 9.01 -1.44 7.57
N GLY A 47 8.81 -2.69 7.99
CA GLY A 47 7.67 -3.52 7.58
C GLY A 47 6.34 -2.98 8.08
N ALA A 48 6.25 -2.54 9.33
CA ALA A 48 5.03 -1.95 9.88
C ALA A 48 4.64 -0.65 9.15
N ILE A 49 5.61 0.25 8.97
CA ILE A 49 5.38 1.54 8.28
C ILE A 49 5.09 1.30 6.79
N GLY A 50 5.83 0.40 6.15
CA GLY A 50 5.63 0.03 4.75
C GLY A 50 4.27 -0.64 4.50
N ALA A 51 3.80 -1.51 5.40
CA ALA A 51 2.48 -2.13 5.31
C ALA A 51 1.36 -1.09 5.46
N ALA A 52 1.50 -0.17 6.41
CA ALA A 52 0.56 0.95 6.56
C ALA A 52 0.50 1.80 5.27
N GLY A 53 1.66 2.14 4.69
CA GLY A 53 1.75 2.88 3.43
C GLY A 53 1.11 2.13 2.25
N LEU A 54 1.36 0.83 2.14
CA LEU A 54 0.74 -0.03 1.11
C LEU A 54 -0.79 0.01 1.19
N PHE A 55 -1.35 -0.23 2.37
CA PHE A 55 -2.81 -0.23 2.54
C PHE A 55 -3.41 1.17 2.34
N ALA A 56 -2.73 2.21 2.80
CA ALA A 56 -3.15 3.59 2.56
C ALA A 56 -3.21 3.89 1.06
N ASN A 57 -2.18 3.52 0.28
CA ASN A 57 -2.17 3.74 -1.16
C ASN A 57 -3.20 2.89 -1.90
N LEU A 58 -3.41 1.63 -1.52
CA LEU A 58 -4.48 0.81 -2.10
C LEU A 58 -5.88 1.39 -1.84
N SER A 59 -6.08 2.03 -0.68
CA SER A 59 -7.32 2.74 -0.37
C SER A 59 -7.46 4.01 -1.23
N LEU A 60 -6.37 4.77 -1.38
CA LEU A 60 -6.33 6.01 -2.15
C LEU A 60 -6.53 5.78 -3.65
N ALA A 61 -5.97 4.70 -4.19
CA ALA A 61 -6.12 4.31 -5.59
C ALA A 61 -7.60 4.11 -5.98
N ARG A 62 -8.43 3.67 -5.04
CA ARG A 62 -9.88 3.46 -5.21
C ARG A 62 -10.73 4.70 -5.05
N LYS A 63 -10.18 5.80 -4.52
CA LYS A 63 -10.96 7.03 -4.36
C LYS A 63 -11.32 7.65 -5.72
N PRO A 64 -12.48 8.32 -5.83
CA PRO A 64 -12.95 8.94 -7.07
C PRO A 64 -12.24 10.28 -7.34
N PHE A 65 -10.90 10.29 -7.27
CA PHE A 65 -10.08 11.45 -7.60
C PHE A 65 -9.71 11.45 -9.08
N GLY A 66 -9.59 12.66 -9.66
CA GLY A 66 -8.94 12.84 -10.95
C GLY A 66 -7.49 12.34 -10.94
N THR A 67 -6.99 11.89 -12.08
CA THR A 67 -5.66 11.27 -12.21
C THR A 67 -4.52 12.08 -11.60
N PRO A 68 -4.41 13.41 -11.81
CA PRO A 68 -3.31 14.21 -11.24
C PRO A 68 -3.33 14.23 -9.71
N VAL A 69 -4.52 14.45 -9.12
CA VAL A 69 -4.70 14.49 -7.67
C VAL A 69 -4.43 13.11 -7.05
N LYS A 70 -4.89 12.04 -7.71
CA LYS A 70 -4.63 10.67 -7.27
C LYS A 70 -3.13 10.37 -7.26
N LEU A 71 -2.42 10.75 -8.32
CA LEU A 71 -0.99 10.54 -8.42
C LEU A 71 -0.23 11.28 -7.30
N LEU A 72 -0.53 12.58 -7.11
CA LEU A 72 0.08 13.39 -6.06
C LEU A 72 -0.18 12.81 -4.67
N ALA A 73 -1.42 12.39 -4.40
CA ALA A 73 -1.78 11.85 -3.10
C ALA A 73 -1.05 10.51 -2.85
N MET A 74 -0.92 9.66 -3.86
CA MET A 74 -0.23 8.37 -3.72
C MET A 74 1.29 8.54 -3.55
N LEU A 75 1.89 9.49 -4.26
CA LEU A 75 3.28 9.89 -4.06
C LEU A 75 3.51 10.47 -2.67
N GLY A 76 2.55 11.26 -2.17
CA GLY A 76 2.58 11.81 -0.82
C GLY A 76 2.63 10.72 0.26
N VAL A 77 1.85 9.64 0.11
CA VAL A 77 1.91 8.49 1.02
C VAL A 77 3.27 7.79 0.94
N VAL A 78 3.82 7.59 -0.26
CA VAL A 78 5.17 7.01 -0.42
C VAL A 78 6.18 7.87 0.35
N LEU A 79 6.22 9.17 0.08
CA LEU A 79 7.14 10.08 0.75
C LEU A 79 6.96 10.07 2.27
N ALA A 80 5.72 10.14 2.75
CA ALA A 80 5.40 10.10 4.17
C ALA A 80 5.84 8.80 4.85
N SER A 81 5.73 7.64 4.19
CA SER A 81 6.21 6.37 4.72
C SER A 81 7.72 6.36 4.92
N TYR A 82 8.49 6.84 3.94
CA TYR A 82 9.96 6.86 4.05
C TYR A 82 10.43 7.90 5.07
N LEU A 83 9.84 9.09 5.07
CA LEU A 83 10.14 10.11 6.08
C LEU A 83 9.78 9.64 7.49
N GLY A 84 8.59 9.04 7.67
CA GLY A 84 8.17 8.47 8.95
C GLY A 84 9.11 7.38 9.44
N TYR A 85 9.58 6.50 8.54
CA TYR A 85 10.58 5.49 8.87
C TYR A 85 11.90 6.12 9.35
N LEU A 86 12.44 7.09 8.60
CA LEU A 86 13.69 7.76 8.98
C LEU A 86 13.57 8.48 10.33
N LEU A 87 12.43 9.11 10.60
CA LEU A 87 12.17 9.75 11.89
C LEU A 87 12.14 8.74 13.04
N VAL A 88 11.44 7.62 12.88
CA VAL A 88 11.34 6.57 13.91
C VAL A 88 12.71 5.95 14.18
N VAL A 89 13.46 5.60 13.13
CA VAL A 89 14.80 5.01 13.29
C VAL A 89 15.78 6.02 13.85
N GLY A 90 15.74 7.28 13.39
CA GLY A 90 16.58 8.34 13.93
C GLY A 90 16.32 8.58 15.42
N LEU A 91 15.06 8.61 15.84
CA LEU A 91 14.71 8.73 17.25
C LEU A 91 15.19 7.52 18.06
N ALA A 92 14.93 6.30 17.59
CA ALA A 92 15.38 5.08 18.26
C ALA A 92 16.90 5.05 18.42
N TYR A 93 17.65 5.45 17.39
CA TYR A 93 19.11 5.52 17.45
C TYR A 93 19.60 6.53 18.50
N ASN A 94 19.00 7.72 18.56
CA ASN A 94 19.36 8.72 19.57
C ASN A 94 19.06 8.23 20.99
N LEU A 95 17.94 7.53 21.20
CA LEU A 95 17.56 6.97 22.51
C LEU A 95 18.47 5.80 22.95
N LEU A 96 19.07 5.08 22.00
CA LEU A 96 19.96 3.96 22.32
C LEU A 96 21.43 4.38 22.53
N LYS A 97 21.82 5.57 22.06
CA LYS A 97 23.20 6.07 22.14
C LYS A 97 23.38 7.29 23.03
N GLY A 98 22.30 7.93 23.45
CA GLY A 98 22.30 8.91 24.56
C GLY A 98 22.26 8.19 25.89
#